data_AF-A0AAU6Q2F9-F1
#
_entry.id   AF-A0AAU6Q2F9-F1
#
_cell.length_a   1.000
_cell.length_b   1.000
_cell.length_c   1.000
_cell.angle_alpha   90.00
_cell.angle_beta   90.00
_cell.angle_gamma   90.00
#
_symmetry.space_group_name_H-M   'P 1'
#
loop_
_entity.id
_entity.type
_entity.pdbx_description
1 polymer ?
#
loop_
_entity_poly.entity_id
_entity_poly.type
_entity_poly.pdbx_seq_one_letter_code
_entity_poly.pdbx_strand_id
1 'polypeptide(L)'
;MSNASSTGSSGGAGRGRLLLWVVLALTLVLLSLVTATAIRNNPIYSDREAYGISKYRFIEECRERLHTPGTLPLMTGMGQMTPLDEAVKNTGAKKASQDLQVETAAEPQDIDSGLVADPQQGLQLALPVMIQLRDRNTGVVTPLAPANLRCAYDKTKQGEERLDVMLVPGS
;
A
#
# COMPACT_ATOMS: atom_id res chain seq x y z
N MET A 1 50.21 -27.96 65.71
CA MET A 1 48.95 -27.20 65.63
C MET A 1 48.99 -26.36 64.37
N SER A 2 47.81 -26.21 63.74
CA SER A 2 47.47 -25.26 62.67
C SER A 2 47.93 -25.59 61.25
N ASN A 3 47.15 -25.43 60.19
CA ASN A 3 45.72 -25.58 59.91
C ASN A 3 45.63 -25.47 58.37
N ALA A 4 44.76 -26.24 57.73
CA ALA A 4 44.52 -26.16 56.30
C ALA A 4 44.07 -24.77 55.86
N SER A 5 44.37 -24.38 54.62
CA SER A 5 43.50 -23.49 53.83
C SER A 5 43.82 -23.66 52.35
N SER A 6 42.87 -24.32 51.68
CA SER A 6 42.68 -24.48 50.24
C SER A 6 43.00 -23.23 49.43
N THR A 7 43.88 -23.37 48.44
CA THR A 7 44.11 -22.36 47.40
C THR A 7 42.87 -22.31 46.50
N GLY A 8 42.02 -21.31 46.71
CA GLY A 8 40.85 -21.05 45.88
C GLY A 8 41.24 -20.58 44.48
N SER A 9 40.68 -21.22 43.47
CA SER A 9 40.72 -20.79 42.07
C SER A 9 39.91 -19.49 41.88
N SER A 10 40.57 -18.37 41.64
CA SER A 10 39.91 -17.07 41.37
C SER A 10 40.58 -16.29 40.23
N GLY A 11 40.86 -16.94 39.10
CA GLY A 11 41.34 -16.29 37.88
C GLY A 11 40.35 -16.44 36.73
N GLY A 12 39.34 -15.56 36.62
CA GLY A 12 38.49 -15.56 35.41
C GLY A 12 37.14 -14.83 35.45
N ALA A 13 36.63 -14.46 36.62
CA ALA A 13 35.25 -13.96 36.74
C ALA A 13 34.99 -12.53 36.18
N GLY A 14 36.04 -11.71 36.00
CA GLY A 14 35.91 -10.32 35.53
C GLY A 14 36.00 -10.14 34.00
N ARG A 15 36.87 -10.90 33.33
CA ARG A 15 37.10 -10.79 31.87
C ARG A 15 35.91 -11.30 31.06
N GLY A 16 35.24 -12.37 31.50
CA GLY A 16 34.05 -12.90 30.83
C GLY A 16 32.86 -11.95 30.90
N ARG A 17 32.68 -11.24 32.01
CA ARG A 17 31.60 -10.24 32.17
C ARG A 17 31.82 -9.00 31.29
N LEU A 18 33.06 -8.54 31.15
CA LEU A 18 33.39 -7.37 30.32
C LEU A 18 33.20 -7.67 28.83
N LEU A 19 33.60 -8.87 28.39
CA LEU A 19 33.35 -9.36 27.03
C LEU A 19 31.84 -9.46 26.73
N LEU A 20 31.04 -9.90 27.69
CA LEU A 20 29.59 -9.98 27.55
C LEU A 20 28.96 -8.59 27.35
N TRP A 21 29.39 -7.58 28.09
CA TRP A 21 28.92 -6.20 27.89
C TRP A 21 29.32 -5.62 26.54
N VAL A 22 30.54 -5.92 26.06
CA VAL A 22 30.98 -5.49 24.72
C VAL A 22 30.13 -6.15 23.64
N VAL A 23 29.89 -7.45 23.74
CA VAL A 23 29.02 -8.17 22.79
C VAL A 23 27.59 -7.62 22.85
N LEU A 24 27.06 -7.37 24.05
CA LEU A 24 25.72 -6.78 24.23
C LEU A 24 25.63 -5.40 23.56
N ALA A 25 26.59 -4.52 23.83
CA ALA A 25 26.65 -3.20 23.20
C ALA A 25 26.77 -3.31 21.67
N LEU A 26 27.60 -4.23 21.17
CA LEU A 26 27.75 -4.49 19.74
C LEU A 26 26.43 -4.97 19.12
N THR A 27 25.72 -5.88 19.79
CA THR A 27 24.42 -6.37 19.31
C THR A 27 23.36 -5.27 19.30
N LEU A 28 23.33 -4.39 20.30
CA LEU A 28 22.42 -3.24 20.32
C LEU A 28 22.73 -2.25 19.20
N VAL A 29 24.02 -1.98 18.96
CA VAL A 29 24.44 -1.11 17.85
C VAL A 29 24.08 -1.73 16.50
N LEU A 30 24.40 -3.00 16.29
CA LEU A 30 24.03 -3.74 15.07
C LEU A 30 22.51 -3.75 14.87
N LEU A 31 21.74 -4.02 15.93
CA LEU A 31 20.28 -4.03 15.86
C LEU A 31 19.73 -2.64 15.53
N SER A 32 20.26 -1.58 16.15
CA SER A 32 19.85 -0.20 15.83
C SER A 32 20.18 0.19 14.40
N LEU A 33 21.31 -0.28 13.86
CA LEU A 33 21.73 0.01 12.50
C LEU A 33 20.87 -0.74 11.47
N VAL A 34 20.64 -2.05 11.68
CA VAL A 34 19.74 -2.84 10.83
C VAL A 34 18.34 -2.24 10.87
N THR A 35 17.83 -1.91 12.06
CA THR A 35 16.49 -1.32 12.21
C THR A 35 16.41 0.05 11.51
N ALA A 36 17.42 0.92 11.65
CA ALA A 36 17.45 2.21 10.97
C ALA A 36 17.51 2.08 9.43
N THR A 37 18.31 1.14 8.92
CA THR A 37 18.38 0.87 7.47
C THR A 37 17.09 0.25 6.94
N ALA A 38 16.47 -0.67 7.69
CA ALA A 38 15.20 -1.31 7.33
C ALA A 38 14.04 -0.30 7.32
N ILE A 39 14.01 0.63 8.28
CA ILE A 39 13.01 1.70 8.30
C ILE A 39 13.19 2.66 7.14
N ARG A 40 14.43 3.09 6.84
CA ARG A 40 14.71 4.02 5.73
C ARG A 40 14.46 3.41 4.36
N ASN A 41 14.71 2.11 4.20
CA ASN A 41 14.41 1.38 2.96
C ASN A 41 12.99 0.81 2.94
N ASN A 42 12.14 1.09 3.92
CA ASN A 42 10.75 0.64 3.88
C ASN A 42 9.98 1.52 2.88
N PRO A 43 9.52 0.98 1.74
CA PRO A 43 8.75 1.75 0.76
C PRO A 43 7.44 2.31 1.36
N ILE A 44 6.93 1.69 2.43
CA ILE A 44 5.72 2.05 3.17
C ILE A 44 6.01 3.06 4.29
N TYR A 45 7.25 3.57 4.44
CA TYR A 45 7.51 4.64 5.40
C TYR A 45 6.58 5.83 5.09
N SER A 46 5.70 6.08 6.04
CA SER A 46 4.54 6.93 5.92
C SER A 46 4.87 8.28 6.51
N ASP A 47 5.41 9.18 5.71
CA ASP A 47 5.61 10.56 6.16
C ASP A 47 4.30 11.35 6.00
N ARG A 48 3.43 11.27 7.02
CA ARG A 48 2.18 12.05 7.08
C ARG A 48 2.46 13.56 7.08
N GLU A 49 3.61 14.01 7.57
CA GLU A 49 3.97 15.42 7.59
C GLU A 49 4.35 15.91 6.18
N ALA A 50 5.01 15.07 5.38
CA ALA A 50 5.35 15.40 4.00
C ALA A 50 4.13 15.43 3.07
N TYR A 51 3.21 14.47 3.19
CA TYR A 51 2.14 14.27 2.20
C TYR A 51 0.72 14.52 2.72
N GLY A 52 0.51 14.74 4.02
CA GLY A 52 -0.82 14.91 4.62
C GLY A 52 -1.59 13.61 4.87
N ILE A 53 -1.20 12.50 4.21
CA ILE A 53 -1.77 11.15 4.36
C ILE A 53 -0.65 10.11 4.32
N SER A 54 -0.88 8.94 4.95
CA SER A 54 0.05 7.82 4.83
C SER A 54 -0.09 7.12 3.49
N LYS A 55 1.01 6.63 2.91
CA LYS A 55 0.99 5.83 1.67
C LYS A 55 0.01 4.65 1.76
N TYR A 56 0.04 3.92 2.87
CA TYR A 56 -0.89 2.81 3.12
C TYR A 56 -2.35 3.27 3.14
N ARG A 57 -2.65 4.37 3.86
CA ARG A 57 -4.03 4.87 3.94
C ARG A 57 -4.52 5.36 2.59
N PHE A 58 -3.66 6.01 1.82
CA PHE A 58 -3.96 6.43 0.46
C PHE A 58 -4.31 5.23 -0.43
N ILE A 59 -3.47 4.18 -0.45
CA ILE A 59 -3.75 2.95 -1.21
C ILE A 59 -5.08 2.34 -0.79
N GLU A 60 -5.35 2.27 0.51
CA GLU A 60 -6.60 1.73 1.04
C GLU A 60 -7.81 2.55 0.60
N GLU A 61 -7.72 3.88 0.65
CA GLU A 61 -8.80 4.77 0.18
C GLU A 61 -9.03 4.64 -1.33
N CYS A 62 -7.96 4.45 -2.13
CA CYS A 62 -8.10 4.16 -3.56
C CYS A 62 -8.79 2.81 -3.82
N ARG A 63 -8.46 1.78 -3.01
CA ARG A 63 -9.06 0.44 -3.13
C ARG A 63 -10.52 0.44 -2.69
N GLU A 64 -10.87 1.14 -1.62
CA GLU A 64 -12.24 1.22 -1.13
C GLU A 64 -13.18 1.80 -2.19
N ARG A 65 -12.70 2.76 -2.98
CA ARG A 65 -13.47 3.34 -4.10
C ARG A 65 -13.79 2.30 -5.19
N LEU A 66 -12.98 1.26 -5.37
CA LEU A 66 -13.27 0.16 -6.31
C LEU A 66 -14.47 -0.68 -5.88
N HIS A 67 -14.78 -0.74 -4.59
CA HIS A 67 -15.95 -1.45 -4.07
C HIS A 67 -17.28 -0.72 -4.35
N THR A 68 -17.22 0.53 -4.82
CA THR A 68 -18.40 1.30 -5.26
C THR A 68 -18.31 1.63 -6.77
N PRO A 69 -18.28 0.62 -7.65
CA PRO A 69 -17.89 0.82 -9.03
C PRO A 69 -18.90 1.62 -9.86
N GLY A 70 -20.15 1.69 -9.42
CA GLY A 70 -21.19 2.40 -10.17
C GLY A 70 -20.99 3.91 -10.25
N THR A 71 -20.32 4.51 -9.26
CA THR A 71 -20.02 5.95 -9.20
C THR A 71 -18.61 6.28 -9.68
N LEU A 72 -17.81 5.28 -10.06
CA LEU A 72 -16.45 5.52 -10.52
C LEU A 72 -16.48 6.27 -11.86
N PRO A 73 -15.84 7.44 -11.96
CA PRO A 73 -15.68 8.13 -13.22
C PRO A 73 -14.81 7.30 -14.17
N LEU A 74 -15.29 7.06 -15.40
CA LEU A 74 -14.53 6.49 -16.50
C LEU A 74 -14.23 7.60 -17.51
N MET A 75 -12.95 7.80 -17.82
CA MET A 75 -12.53 8.67 -18.91
C MET A 75 -12.82 7.99 -20.24
N THR A 76 -13.66 8.60 -21.06
CA THR A 76 -13.90 8.18 -22.44
C THR A 76 -12.98 8.96 -23.39
N GLY A 77 -12.73 8.44 -24.60
CA GLY A 77 -11.66 8.88 -25.53
C GLY A 77 -11.64 10.35 -25.99
N MET A 78 -12.47 11.23 -25.42
CA MET A 78 -12.48 12.68 -25.65
C MET A 78 -12.27 13.50 -24.35
N GLY A 79 -11.75 12.89 -23.28
CA GLY A 79 -11.56 13.55 -21.99
C GLY A 79 -12.87 13.80 -21.23
N GLN A 80 -13.98 13.24 -21.70
CA GLN A 80 -15.25 13.27 -20.98
C GLN A 80 -15.27 12.18 -19.92
N MET A 81 -15.66 12.57 -18.70
CA MET A 81 -15.83 11.68 -17.57
C MET A 81 -17.29 11.25 -17.49
N THR A 82 -17.54 9.94 -17.55
CA THR A 82 -18.88 9.37 -17.42
C THR A 82 -18.88 8.34 -16.29
N PRO A 83 -19.90 8.29 -15.42
CA PRO A 83 -20.01 7.24 -14.42
C PRO A 83 -19.95 5.85 -15.08
N LEU A 84 -19.18 4.93 -14.50
CA LEU A 84 -18.95 3.61 -15.11
C LEU A 84 -20.25 2.83 -15.31
N ASP A 85 -21.22 2.94 -14.39
CA ASP A 85 -22.52 2.27 -14.57
C ASP A 85 -23.27 2.78 -15.80
N GLU A 86 -23.20 4.09 -16.08
CA GLU A 86 -23.80 4.70 -17.26
C GLU A 86 -23.04 4.28 -18.53
N ALA A 87 -21.71 4.32 -18.50
CA ALA A 87 -20.89 3.87 -19.62
C ALA A 87 -21.19 2.41 -20.00
N VAL A 88 -21.26 1.51 -19.01
CA VAL A 88 -21.57 0.10 -19.24
C VAL A 88 -23.02 -0.10 -19.69
N LYS A 89 -23.99 0.63 -19.13
CA LYS A 89 -25.39 0.59 -19.59
C LYS A 89 -25.51 0.98 -21.06
N ASN A 90 -24.79 2.01 -21.49
CA ASN A 90 -24.81 2.49 -22.87
C ASN A 90 -24.25 1.46 -23.88
N THR A 91 -23.45 0.50 -23.43
CA THR A 91 -23.00 -0.61 -24.29
C THR A 91 -24.03 -1.73 -24.47
N GLY A 92 -25.07 -1.78 -23.62
CA GLY A 92 -26.02 -2.89 -23.58
C GLY A 92 -25.46 -4.19 -22.96
N ALA A 93 -24.23 -4.19 -22.45
CA ALA A 93 -23.58 -5.39 -21.92
C ALA A 93 -24.13 -5.86 -20.55
N LYS A 94 -24.70 -4.95 -19.74
CA LYS A 94 -25.18 -5.25 -18.39
C LYS A 94 -26.64 -5.68 -18.36
N LYS A 95 -26.90 -6.89 -17.85
CA LYS A 95 -28.26 -7.37 -17.54
C LYS A 95 -28.72 -6.90 -16.17
N ALA A 96 -30.03 -6.88 -15.93
CA ALA A 96 -30.60 -6.49 -14.64
C ALA A 96 -30.16 -7.39 -13.47
N SER A 97 -29.86 -8.68 -13.71
CA SER A 97 -29.36 -9.61 -12.69
C SER A 97 -27.87 -9.45 -12.36
N GLN A 98 -27.15 -8.59 -13.07
CA GLN A 98 -25.70 -8.48 -12.97
C GLN A 98 -25.27 -7.22 -12.24
N ASP A 99 -24.29 -7.37 -11.36
CA ASP A 99 -23.61 -6.27 -10.68
C ASP A 99 -22.28 -5.97 -11.37
N LEU A 100 -21.95 -4.69 -11.38
CA LEU A 100 -20.68 -4.21 -11.90
C LEU A 100 -19.61 -4.39 -10.82
N GLN A 101 -18.43 -4.84 -11.22
CA GLN A 101 -17.26 -4.97 -10.35
C GLN A 101 -16.03 -4.44 -11.07
N VAL A 102 -15.11 -3.87 -10.30
CA VAL A 102 -13.79 -3.48 -10.77
C VAL A 102 -12.79 -4.11 -9.81
N GLU A 103 -11.95 -4.99 -10.33
CA GLU A 103 -10.94 -5.69 -9.54
C GLU A 103 -9.55 -5.34 -10.05
N THR A 104 -8.61 -5.13 -9.14
CA THR A 104 -7.21 -4.97 -9.52
C THR A 104 -6.55 -6.33 -9.67
N ALA A 105 -5.80 -6.50 -10.75
CA ALA A 105 -4.95 -7.67 -10.96
C ALA A 105 -3.51 -7.46 -10.43
N ALA A 106 -3.24 -6.30 -9.83
CA ALA A 106 -1.90 -5.92 -9.38
C ALA A 106 -1.51 -6.67 -8.10
N GLU A 107 -0.32 -7.25 -8.11
CA GLU A 107 0.28 -7.82 -6.90
C GLU A 107 0.81 -6.70 -5.98
N PRO A 108 1.07 -6.97 -4.68
CA PRO A 108 1.58 -5.94 -3.76
C PRO A 108 2.82 -5.19 -4.28
N GLN A 109 3.72 -5.90 -4.97
CA GLN A 109 4.91 -5.31 -5.58
C GLN A 109 4.60 -4.33 -6.72
N ASP A 110 3.55 -4.62 -7.50
CA ASP A 110 3.11 -3.75 -8.59
C ASP A 110 2.49 -2.46 -8.03
N ILE A 111 1.84 -2.55 -6.87
CA ILE A 111 1.22 -1.41 -6.20
C ILE A 111 2.27 -0.41 -5.74
N ASP A 112 3.36 -0.90 -5.16
CA ASP A 112 4.49 -0.04 -4.77
C ASP A 112 5.13 0.63 -5.98
N SER A 113 5.24 -0.09 -7.12
CA SER A 113 5.80 0.47 -8.36
C SER A 113 4.90 1.52 -9.03
N GLY A 114 3.58 1.38 -8.88
CA GLY A 114 2.59 2.32 -9.40
C GLY A 114 2.39 3.55 -8.52
N LEU A 115 2.98 3.58 -7.32
CA LEU A 115 2.86 4.67 -6.36
C LEU A 115 3.95 5.74 -6.60
N VAL A 116 3.52 6.94 -6.95
CA VAL A 116 4.37 8.13 -7.06
C VAL A 116 4.10 9.06 -5.89
N ALA A 117 5.16 9.43 -5.17
CA ALA A 117 5.08 10.36 -4.04
C ALA A 117 5.81 11.66 -4.38
N ASP A 118 5.06 12.77 -4.42
CA ASP A 118 5.58 14.11 -4.68
C ASP A 118 5.35 15.00 -3.43
N PRO A 119 6.41 15.49 -2.78
CA PRO A 119 6.27 16.34 -1.59
C PRO A 119 5.54 17.66 -1.84
N GLN A 120 5.39 18.12 -3.08
CA GLN A 120 4.64 19.32 -3.44
C GLN A 120 3.20 18.99 -3.89
N GLN A 121 3.01 17.92 -4.66
CA GLN A 121 1.72 17.59 -5.27
C GLN A 121 0.90 16.55 -4.50
N GLY A 122 1.52 15.75 -3.62
CA GLY A 122 0.88 14.70 -2.82
C GLY A 122 1.21 13.28 -3.30
N LEU A 123 0.23 12.39 -3.32
CA LEU A 123 0.44 10.98 -3.71
C LEU A 123 -0.36 10.66 -4.97
N GLN A 124 0.18 9.84 -5.86
CA GLN A 124 -0.52 9.34 -7.04
C GLN A 124 -0.31 7.84 -7.15
N LEU A 125 -1.32 7.11 -7.57
CA LEU A 125 -1.28 5.67 -7.75
C LEU A 125 -1.93 5.32 -9.10
N ALA A 126 -1.21 4.54 -9.90
CA ALA A 126 -1.73 3.97 -11.15
C ALA A 126 -1.69 2.44 -11.08
N LEU A 127 -2.83 1.78 -11.28
CA LEU A 127 -2.94 0.32 -11.22
C LEU A 127 -3.75 -0.25 -12.39
N PRO A 128 -3.34 -1.38 -12.96
CA PRO A 128 -4.20 -2.12 -13.88
C PRO A 128 -5.41 -2.72 -13.13
N VAL A 129 -6.58 -2.60 -13.73
CA VAL A 129 -7.84 -3.14 -13.23
C VAL A 129 -8.65 -3.79 -14.35
N MET A 130 -9.52 -4.72 -13.99
CA MET A 130 -10.47 -5.36 -14.89
C MET A 130 -11.88 -4.95 -14.52
N ILE A 131 -12.63 -4.40 -15.49
CA ILE A 131 -14.06 -4.15 -15.35
C ILE A 131 -14.77 -5.47 -15.68
N GLN A 132 -15.64 -5.93 -14.80
CA GLN A 132 -16.34 -7.20 -14.95
C GLN A 132 -17.77 -7.14 -14.43
N LEU A 133 -18.60 -8.07 -14.89
CA LEU A 133 -19.97 -8.26 -14.43
C LEU A 133 -20.04 -9.54 -13.62
N ARG A 134 -20.62 -9.47 -12.42
CA ARG A 134 -20.94 -10.63 -11.60
C ARG A 134 -22.45 -10.86 -11.60
N ASP A 135 -22.88 -12.04 -12.02
CA ASP A 135 -24.29 -12.41 -11.90
C ASP A 135 -24.64 -12.69 -10.42
N ARG A 136 -25.70 -12.03 -9.93
CA ARG A 136 -26.09 -12.11 -8.51
C ARG A 136 -26.57 -13.49 -8.08
N ASN A 137 -27.14 -14.26 -9.00
CA ASN A 137 -27.76 -15.54 -8.68
C ASN A 137 -26.77 -16.70 -8.80
N THR A 138 -25.92 -16.64 -9.82
CA THR A 138 -24.98 -17.73 -10.16
C THR A 138 -23.55 -17.46 -9.70
N GLY A 139 -23.22 -16.21 -9.37
CA GLY A 139 -21.86 -15.79 -9.02
C GLY A 139 -20.89 -15.78 -10.20
N VAL A 140 -21.35 -16.10 -11.41
CA VAL A 140 -20.52 -16.14 -12.62
C VAL A 140 -19.98 -14.75 -12.92
N VAL A 141 -18.66 -14.65 -13.11
CA VAL A 141 -17.95 -13.42 -13.44
C VAL A 141 -17.66 -13.40 -14.94
N THR A 142 -18.01 -12.30 -15.60
CA THR A 142 -17.76 -12.08 -17.04
C THR A 142 -16.90 -10.82 -17.20
N PRO A 143 -15.67 -10.92 -17.72
CA PRO A 143 -14.84 -9.74 -17.97
C PRO A 143 -15.45 -8.90 -19.10
N LEU A 144 -15.40 -7.57 -18.95
CA LEU A 144 -15.86 -6.61 -19.94
C LEU A 144 -14.69 -5.95 -20.66
N ALA A 145 -13.82 -5.27 -19.90
CA ALA A 145 -12.73 -4.50 -20.47
C ALA A 145 -11.60 -4.26 -19.46
N PRO A 146 -10.33 -4.24 -19.91
CA PRO A 146 -9.22 -3.75 -19.09
C PRO A 146 -9.29 -2.22 -18.96
N ALA A 147 -8.87 -1.73 -17.80
CA ALA A 147 -8.73 -0.31 -17.50
C ALA A 147 -7.52 -0.06 -16.59
N ASN A 148 -7.16 1.20 -16.42
CA ASN A 148 -6.18 1.66 -15.45
C ASN A 148 -6.89 2.54 -14.41
N LEU A 149 -6.80 2.15 -13.14
CA LEU A 149 -7.14 3.03 -12.03
C LEU A 149 -6.09 4.12 -11.93
N ARG A 150 -6.52 5.37 -11.89
CA ARG A 150 -5.71 6.52 -11.48
C ARG A 150 -6.32 7.11 -10.23
N CYS A 151 -5.52 7.13 -9.18
CA CYS A 151 -5.89 7.72 -7.91
C CYS A 151 -4.87 8.82 -7.60
N ALA A 152 -5.33 10.00 -7.21
CA ALA A 152 -4.50 11.14 -6.86
C ALA A 152 -4.97 11.74 -5.54
N TYR A 153 -4.03 11.95 -4.63
CA TYR A 153 -4.21 12.67 -3.39
C TYR A 153 -3.53 14.03 -3.49
N ASP A 154 -4.32 15.10 -3.40
CA ASP A 154 -3.83 16.47 -3.36
C ASP A 154 -3.98 17.04 -1.94
N LYS A 155 -2.84 17.27 -1.29
CA LYS A 155 -2.80 17.79 0.08
C LYS A 155 -3.22 19.26 0.20
N THR A 156 -3.26 20.01 -0.91
CA THR A 156 -3.63 21.43 -0.93
C THR A 156 -5.15 21.64 -0.91
N LYS A 157 -5.92 20.63 -1.34
CA LYS A 157 -7.38 20.65 -1.34
C LYS A 157 -7.97 20.37 0.04
N GLN A 158 -9.29 20.50 0.20
CA GLN A 158 -9.99 20.19 1.46
C GLN A 158 -11.13 19.18 1.25
N GLY A 159 -11.44 18.42 2.30
CA GLY A 159 -12.54 17.45 2.29
C GLY A 159 -12.35 16.33 1.27
N GLU A 160 -13.45 15.94 0.62
CA GLU A 160 -13.49 14.84 -0.35
C GLU A 160 -12.72 15.15 -1.65
N GLU A 161 -12.50 16.44 -1.96
CA GLU A 161 -11.75 16.85 -3.16
C GLU A 161 -10.25 16.52 -3.09
N ARG A 162 -9.76 16.14 -1.91
CA ARG A 162 -8.38 15.68 -1.72
C ARG A 162 -8.09 14.39 -2.45
N LEU A 163 -9.08 13.53 -2.66
CA LEU A 163 -8.91 12.22 -3.28
C LEU A 163 -9.69 12.19 -4.60
N ASP A 164 -8.96 12.17 -5.70
CA ASP A 164 -9.51 11.99 -7.04
C ASP A 164 -9.26 10.55 -7.50
N VAL A 165 -10.32 9.83 -7.85
CA VAL A 165 -10.24 8.43 -8.29
C VAL A 165 -11.00 8.28 -9.59
N MET A 166 -10.31 7.81 -10.62
CA MET A 166 -10.87 7.65 -11.95
C MET A 166 -10.33 6.40 -12.64
N LEU A 167 -11.11 5.89 -13.60
CA LEU A 167 -10.70 4.85 -14.51
C LEU A 167 -10.33 5.46 -15.86
N VAL A 168 -9.22 4.99 -16.41
CA VAL A 168 -8.72 5.35 -17.73
C VAL A 168 -8.72 4.08 -18.59
N PRO A 169 -9.04 4.14 -19.89
CA PRO A 169 -9.01 2.95 -20.74
C PRO A 169 -7.64 2.27 -20.69
N GLY A 170 -7.64 0.93 -20.64
CA GLY A 170 -6.43 0.14 -20.75
C GLY A 170 -5.90 0.21 -22.18
N SER A 171 -4.61 0.54 -22.32
CA SER A 171 -3.88 0.47 -23.60
C SER A 171 -3.53 -0.96 -23.97
#